data_AF-E2BEL4-F1
#
_entry.id   AF-E2BEL4-F1
#
_cell.length_a   1.000
_cell.length_b   1.000
_cell.length_c   1.000
_cell.angle_alpha   90.00
_cell.angle_beta   90.00
_cell.angle_gamma   90.00
#
_symmetry.space_group_name_H-M   'P 1'
#
loop_
_entity.id
_entity.type
_entity.pdbx_description
1 polymer ?
#
loop_
_entity_poly.entity_id
_entity_poly.type
_entity_poly.pdbx_seq_one_letter_code
_entity_poly.pdbx_strand_id
1 'polypeptide(L)' 'RTALIFCYHLKETAAESHRTLVEAYGEHALGKSQCFEWFEQFKRGDFDVRNEE' A
#
# COMPACT_ATOMS: atom_id res chain seq x y z
N ARG A 1 2.14 -2.77 5.90
CA ARG A 1 2.07 -3.20 4.48
C ARG A 1 0.89 -4.13 4.17
N THR A 2 0.43 -4.97 5.11
CA THR A 2 -0.74 -5.87 4.91
C THR A 2 -1.99 -5.16 4.38
N ALA A 3 -2.30 -3.96 4.85
CA ALA A 3 -3.42 -3.17 4.34
C ALA A 3 -3.25 -2.77 2.86
N LEU A 4 -2.03 -2.45 2.41
CA LEU A 4 -1.75 -2.17 0.99
C LEU A 4 -1.93 -3.41 0.11
N ILE A 5 -1.47 -4.57 0.59
CA ILE A 5 -1.63 -5.85 -0.11
C ILE A 5 -3.11 -6.21 -0.23
N PHE A 6 -3.88 -6.02 0.85
CA PHE A 6 -5.33 -6.21 0.84
C PHE A 6 -6.02 -5.31 -0.19
N CYS A 7 -5.74 -4.00 -0.17
CA CYS A 7 -6.26 -3.05 -1.16
C CYS A 7 -5.87 -3.42 -2.61
N TYR A 8 -4.63 -3.87 -2.82
CA TYR A 8 -4.18 -4.35 -4.13
C TYR A 8 -4.98 -5.58 -4.61
N HIS A 9 -5.28 -6.52 -3.72
CA HIS A 9 -6.14 -7.67 -4.03
C HIS A 9 -7.59 -7.28 -4.30
N LEU A 10 -8.08 -6.21 -3.66
CA LEU A 10 -9.38 -5.60 -3.97
C LEU A 10 -9.43 -4.89 -5.33
N LYS A 11 -8.33 -4.89 -6.10
CA LYS A 11 -8.20 -4.21 -7.40
C LYS A 11 -8.35 -2.69 -7.31
N GLU A 12 -8.18 -2.13 -6.12
CA GLU A 12 -8.08 -0.68 -5.94
C GLU A 12 -6.82 -0.14 -6.61
N THR A 13 -6.84 1.13 -6.98
CA THR A 13 -5.66 1.85 -7.43
C THR A 13 -4.82 2.33 -6.25
N ALA A 14 -3.52 2.54 -6.46
CA ALA A 14 -2.63 3.09 -5.42
C ALA A 14 -3.13 4.43 -4.83
N ALA A 15 -3.87 5.22 -5.63
CA ALA A 15 -4.46 6.47 -5.20
C ALA A 15 -5.66 6.28 -4.26
N GLU A 16 -6.56 5.34 -4.60
CA GLU A 16 -7.70 4.96 -3.75
C GLU A 16 -7.21 4.36 -2.45
N SER A 17 -6.29 3.41 -2.52
CA SER A 17 -5.72 2.76 -1.34
C SER A 17 -4.99 3.74 -0.44
N HIS A 18 -4.23 4.70 -1.01
CA HIS A 18 -3.63 5.77 -0.21
C HIS A 18 -4.68 6.62 0.51
N ARG A 19 -5.78 6.98 -0.16
CA ARG A 19 -6.88 7.73 0.48
C ARG A 19 -7.47 6.93 1.64
N THR A 20 -7.82 5.67 1.42
CA THR A 20 -8.36 4.79 2.46
C THR A 20 -7.39 4.60 3.63
N LEU A 21 -6.08 4.48 3.35
CA LEU A 21 -5.06 4.37 4.39
C LEU A 21 -4.92 5.66 5.21
N VAL A 22 -4.96 6.83 4.57
CA VAL A 22 -4.95 8.12 5.27
C VAL A 22 -6.22 8.31 6.10
N GLU A 23 -7.38 7.90 5.59
CA GLU A 23 -8.65 7.96 6.34
C GLU A 23 -8.64 7.04 7.57
N ALA A 24 -8.04 5.84 7.47
CA ALA A 24 -8.02 4.87 8.56
C ALA A 24 -6.89 5.10 9.59
N TYR A 25 -5.71 5.52 9.13
CA TYR A 25 -4.49 5.60 9.95
C TYR A 25 -3.99 7.04 10.18
N GLY A 26 -4.57 8.03 9.51
CA GLY A 26 -4.20 9.44 9.67
C GLY A 26 -2.72 9.69 9.39
N GLU A 27 -2.04 10.33 10.35
CA GLU A 27 -0.60 10.64 10.27
C GLU A 27 0.29 9.40 10.28
N HIS A 28 -0.23 8.25 10.71
CA HIS A 28 0.50 6.97 10.68
C HIS A 28 0.37 6.24 9.33
N ALA A 29 -0.37 6.82 8.37
CA ALA A 29 -0.46 6.26 7.03
C ALA A 29 0.86 6.38 6.28
N LEU A 30 1.09 5.44 5.37
CA LEU A 30 2.22 5.54 4.44
C LEU A 30 2.05 6.74 3.52
N GLY A 31 3.15 7.43 3.24
CA GLY A 31 3.14 8.53 2.30
C GLY A 31 2.74 8.09 0.89
N LYS A 32 2.21 9.02 0.10
CA LYS A 32 1.75 8.77 -1.27
C LYS A 32 2.81 8.09 -2.13
N SER A 33 4.05 8.58 -2.13
CA SER A 33 5.12 8.00 -2.94
C SER A 33 5.43 6.55 -2.56
N GLN A 34 5.46 6.24 -1.26
CA GLN A 34 5.68 4.87 -0.77
C GLN A 34 4.53 3.95 -1.16
N CYS A 35 3.28 4.40 -1.06
CA CYS A 35 2.11 3.63 -1.51
C CYS A 35 2.23 3.23 -2.98
N PHE A 36 2.63 4.17 -3.84
CA PHE A 36 2.81 3.91 -5.27
C PHE A 36 3.97 2.95 -5.56
N GLU A 37 5.09 3.11 -4.86
CA GLU A 37 6.24 2.21 -4.98
C GLU A 37 5.87 0.76 -4.62
N TRP A 38 5.13 0.57 -3.53
CA TRP A 38 4.61 -0.75 -3.15
C TRP A 38 3.69 -1.34 -4.20
N PHE A 39 2.80 -0.53 -4.79
CA PHE A 39 1.91 -1.00 -5.85
C PHE A 39 2.66 -1.42 -7.12
N GLU A 40 3.77 -0.75 -7.46
CA GLU A 40 4.64 -1.19 -8.55
C GLU A 40 5.35 -2.52 -8.25
N GLN A 41 5.73 -2.76 -6.98
CA GLN A 41 6.29 -4.05 -6.56
C GLN A 41 5.25 -5.17 -6.62
N PHE A 42 4.02 -4.92 -6.14
CA PHE A 42 2.93 -5.91 -6.19
C PHE A 42 2.58 -6.32 -7.63
N LYS A 43 2.64 -5.38 -8.58
CA LYS A 43 2.49 -5.69 -10.02
C LYS A 43 3.55 -6.66 -10.55
N ARG A 44 4.75 -6.66 -9.96
CA ARG A 44 5.83 -7.60 -10.30
C ARG A 44 5.67 -8.94 -9.59
N GLY A 45 4.62 -9.13 -8.79
CA GLY A 45 4.41 -10.32 -7.97
C GLY A 45 5.28 -10.35 -6.70
N ASP A 46 5.94 -9.24 -6.39
CA ASP A 46 6.76 -9.12 -5.18
C ASP A 46 5.87 -8.63 -4.03
N PHE A 47 5.47 -9.57 -3.20
CA PHE A 47 4.70 -9.33 -1.98
C PHE A 47 5.57 -9.56 -0.75
N ASP A 48 6.89 -9.66 -0.89
CA ASP A 48 7.75 -10.03 0.22
C ASP A 48 7.69 -8.95 1.29
N VAL A 49 7.08 -9.32 2.41
CA VAL A 49 6.82 -8.42 3.54
C VAL A 49 8.05 -8.42 4.45
N ARG A 50 9.27 -8.41 3.87
CA ARG A 50 10.48 -8.30 4.67
C ARG A 50 10.39 -7.01 5.46
N ASN A 51 10.06 -7.22 6.73
CA ASN A 51 9.94 -6.26 7.78
C ASN A 51 11.38 -5.95 8.16
N GLU A 52 12.03 -5.12 7.34
CA GLU A 52 13.17 -4.36 7.84
C GLU A 52 12.55 -3.30 8.76
N GLU A 53 12.33 -3.69 10.03
CA GLU A 53 12.23 -2.75 11.15
C GLU A 53 13.51 -1.93 11.25
#